data_AF-A0A090UXC4-F1
#
_entry.id   AF-A0A090UXC4-F1
#
_cell.length_a   1.000
_cell.length_b   1.000
_cell.length_c   1.000
_cell.angle_alpha   90.00
_cell.angle_beta   90.00
_cell.angle_gamma   90.00
#
_symmetry.space_group_name_H-M   'P 1'
#
loop_
_entity.id
_entity.type
_entity.pdbx_description
1 polymer ?
#
loop_
_entity_poly.entity_id
_entity_poly.type
_entity_poly.pdbx_seq_one_letter_code
_entity_poly.pdbx_strand_id
1 'polypeptide(L)'
;MITQEKAIQIAKDYAEQNGRVWDERYSKTSARTIDGEPVWMISTSDSEYSDELPWMMKHMPNPAYYYISMVEARCIAVGSREGEYLHLRND
;
A
#
# COMPACT_ATOMS: atom_id res chain seq x y z
N MET A 1 -5.58 0.58 18.88
CA MET A 1 -4.65 0.62 17.72
C MET A 1 -4.52 -0.80 17.17
N ILE A 2 -4.61 -0.98 15.85
CA ILE A 2 -4.44 -2.30 15.23
C ILE A 2 -2.97 -2.76 15.20
N THR A 3 -2.75 -4.06 15.12
CA THR A 3 -1.41 -4.64 14.95
C THR A 3 -0.90 -4.44 13.52
N GLN A 4 0.41 -4.64 13.35
CA GLN A 4 1.04 -4.62 12.04
C GLN A 4 0.45 -5.70 11.11
N GLU A 5 0.21 -6.92 11.60
CA GLU A 5 -0.36 -8.00 10.78
C GLU A 5 -1.76 -7.63 10.29
N LYS A 6 -2.58 -7.02 11.17
CA LYS A 6 -3.92 -6.58 10.79
C LYS A 6 -3.87 -5.46 9.74
N ALA A 7 -2.91 -4.54 9.85
CA ALA A 7 -2.72 -3.50 8.85
C ALA A 7 -2.31 -4.05 7.48
N ILE A 8 -1.40 -5.04 7.46
CA ILE A 8 -0.99 -5.74 6.23
C ILE A 8 -2.20 -6.39 5.57
N GLN A 9 -3.05 -7.08 6.35
CA GLN A 9 -4.27 -7.69 5.80
C GLN A 9 -5.21 -6.65 5.18
N ILE A 10 -5.43 -5.51 5.87
CA ILE A 10 -6.29 -4.44 5.33
C ILE A 10 -5.72 -3.88 4.02
N ALA A 11 -4.40 -3.72 3.92
CA ALA A 11 -3.77 -3.23 2.70
C ALA A 11 -3.87 -4.24 1.54
N LYS A 12 -3.76 -5.55 1.83
CA LYS A 12 -4.00 -6.63 0.85
C LYS A 12 -5.43 -6.59 0.34
N ASP A 13 -6.40 -6.60 1.26
CA ASP A 13 -7.83 -6.56 0.92
C ASP A 13 -8.16 -5.33 0.06
N TYR A 14 -7.57 -4.17 0.40
CA TYR A 14 -7.73 -2.95 -0.38
C TYR A 14 -7.11 -3.05 -1.78
N ALA A 15 -5.90 -3.60 -1.90
CA ALA A 15 -5.23 -3.78 -3.19
C ALA A 15 -6.04 -4.70 -4.12
N GLU A 16 -6.49 -5.85 -3.61
CA GLU A 16 -7.32 -6.81 -4.35
C GLU A 16 -8.64 -6.19 -4.82
N GLN A 17 -9.33 -5.45 -3.93
CA GLN A 17 -10.58 -4.76 -4.27
C GLN A 17 -10.41 -3.70 -5.38
N ASN A 18 -9.22 -3.12 -5.49
CA ASN A 18 -8.89 -2.10 -6.48
C ASN A 18 -8.14 -2.67 -7.71
N GLY A 19 -8.11 -4.01 -7.85
CA GLY A 19 -7.51 -4.68 -9.01
C GLY A 19 -5.98 -4.56 -9.09
N ARG A 20 -5.30 -4.34 -7.96
CA ARG A 20 -3.84 -4.24 -7.87
C ARG A 20 -3.22 -5.57 -7.48
N VAL A 21 -2.02 -5.84 -7.97
CA VAL A 21 -1.28 -7.06 -7.62
C VAL A 21 -0.54 -6.84 -6.31
N TRP A 22 -0.71 -7.76 -5.36
CA TRP A 22 0.04 -7.76 -4.10
C TRP A 22 1.23 -8.72 -4.17
N ASP A 23 2.45 -8.17 -4.15
CA ASP A 23 3.66 -8.98 -4.05
C ASP A 23 3.94 -9.37 -2.59
N GLU A 24 3.72 -10.64 -2.26
CA GLU A 24 4.00 -11.22 -0.93
C GLU A 24 5.50 -11.20 -0.57
N ARG A 25 6.41 -11.09 -1.55
CA ARG A 25 7.86 -11.17 -1.35
C ARG A 25 8.48 -9.82 -1.03
N TYR A 26 7.78 -8.71 -1.30
CA TYR A 26 8.24 -7.35 -1.04
C TYR A 26 7.14 -6.51 -0.38
N SER A 27 7.07 -6.59 0.96
CA SER A 27 6.33 -5.62 1.76
C SER A 27 7.21 -5.03 2.85
N LYS A 28 7.24 -3.69 2.94
CA LYS A 28 7.88 -2.97 4.05
C LYS A 28 6.82 -2.23 4.83
N THR A 29 6.77 -2.44 6.13
CA THR A 29 5.80 -1.79 7.01
C THR A 29 6.51 -0.87 8.00
N SER A 30 5.98 0.33 8.21
CA SER A 30 6.49 1.29 9.19
C SER A 30 5.36 2.10 9.83
N ALA A 31 5.47 2.38 11.12
CA ALA A 31 4.55 3.30 11.80
C ALA A 31 4.90 4.75 11.43
N ARG A 32 3.89 5.54 11.08
CA ARG A 32 3.99 6.95 10.68
C ARG A 32 2.83 7.74 11.28
N THR A 33 2.92 9.05 11.21
CA THR A 33 1.79 9.96 11.47
C THR A 33 1.57 10.79 10.21
N ILE A 34 0.33 10.85 9.74
CA ILE A 34 -0.09 11.72 8.64
C ILE A 34 -1.23 12.60 9.15
N ASP A 35 -1.13 13.92 8.99
CA ASP A 35 -2.14 14.89 9.46
C ASP A 35 -2.63 14.71 10.92
N GLY A 36 -1.73 14.26 11.80
CA GLY A 36 -2.04 13.99 13.21
C GLY A 36 -2.65 12.61 13.49
N GLU A 37 -2.93 11.82 12.46
CA GLU A 37 -3.46 10.46 12.58
C GLU A 37 -2.34 9.40 12.56
N PRO A 38 -2.29 8.48 13.54
CA PRO A 38 -1.33 7.38 13.54
C PRO A 38 -1.71 6.34 12.49
N VAL A 39 -0.77 6.01 11.61
CA VAL A 39 -0.97 5.06 10.50
C VAL A 39 0.14 4.03 10.39
N TRP A 40 -0.21 2.85 9.90
CA TRP A 40 0.74 1.92 9.32
C TRP A 40 0.91 2.24 7.84
N MET A 41 2.12 2.66 7.46
CA MET A 41 2.50 2.81 6.05
C MET A 41 3.06 1.48 5.56
N ILE A 42 2.44 0.92 4.52
CA ILE A 42 2.85 -0.34 3.90
C ILE A 42 3.25 -0.05 2.46
N SER A 43 4.51 -0.31 2.16
CA SER A 43 5.07 -0.19 0.81
C SER A 43 5.10 -1.56 0.15
N THR A 44 4.52 -1.65 -1.05
CA THR A 44 4.59 -2.80 -1.94
C THR A 44 5.12 -2.39 -3.31
N SER A 45 5.74 -3.33 -4.03
CA SER A 45 5.98 -3.19 -5.47
C SER A 45 4.79 -3.81 -6.22
N ASP A 46 4.14 -3.02 -7.07
CA ASP A 46 3.00 -3.48 -7.90
C ASP A 46 3.50 -4.23 -9.14
N SER A 47 4.16 -5.37 -8.94
CA SER A 47 4.77 -6.12 -10.04
C SER A 47 3.71 -6.97 -10.77
N GLU A 48 3.04 -6.44 -11.80
CA GLU A 48 2.43 -7.31 -12.81
C GLU A 48 3.56 -8.06 -13.55
N TYR A 49 3.66 -9.37 -13.30
CA TYR A 49 4.56 -10.23 -14.06
C TYR A 49 3.99 -10.41 -15.47
N SER A 50 4.59 -9.71 -16.45
CA SER A 50 4.34 -10.01 -17.87
C SER A 50 5.20 -11.21 -18.27
N ASP A 51 4.56 -12.36 -18.47
CA ASP A 51 5.21 -13.58 -18.97
C ASP A 51 5.75 -13.43 -20.41
N GLU A 52 5.29 -12.42 -21.15
CA GLU A 52 5.67 -12.20 -22.55
C GLU A 52 6.89 -11.27 -22.72
N LEU A 53 7.22 -10.40 -21.75
CA LEU A 53 8.26 -9.35 -21.93
C LEU A 53 9.13 -9.13 -20.67
N PRO A 54 10.15 -9.98 -20.43
CA PRO A 54 11.05 -9.86 -19.27
C PRO A 54 11.86 -8.55 -19.21
N TRP A 55 12.13 -7.91 -20.34
CA TRP A 55 12.88 -6.64 -20.38
C TRP A 55 12.05 -5.42 -19.96
N MET A 56 10.73 -5.57 -19.87
CA MET A 56 9.80 -4.52 -19.41
C MET A 56 9.93 -4.27 -17.90
N MET A 57 10.71 -5.09 -17.18
CA MET A 57 11.27 -4.79 -15.85
C MET A 57 11.94 -3.40 -15.76
N LYS A 58 12.35 -2.79 -16.88
CA LYS A 58 12.99 -1.47 -16.93
C LYS A 58 12.03 -0.29 -16.68
N HIS A 59 10.72 -0.51 -16.81
CA HIS A 59 9.69 0.39 -16.29
C HIS A 59 9.24 -0.18 -14.94
N MET A 60 10.01 0.10 -13.88
CA MET A 60 9.66 -0.34 -12.54
C MET A 60 8.19 0.02 -12.24
N PRO A 61 7.38 -0.93 -11.76
CA PRO A 61 6.06 -0.57 -11.27
C PRO A 61 6.22 0.48 -10.17
N ASN A 62 5.39 1.52 -10.23
CA ASN A 62 5.45 2.56 -9.21
C ASN A 62 5.21 1.90 -7.84
N PRO A 63 6.09 2.11 -6.85
CA PRO A 63 5.86 1.58 -5.51
C PRO A 63 4.52 2.08 -5.00
N ALA A 64 3.67 1.16 -4.56
CA ALA A 64 2.39 1.47 -3.97
C ALA A 64 2.57 1.61 -2.46
N TYR A 65 2.09 2.73 -1.92
CA TYR A 65 2.07 2.99 -0.49
C TYR A 65 0.63 2.99 -0.02
N TYR A 66 0.32 2.17 0.96
CA TYR A 66 -0.98 2.13 1.62
C TYR A 66 -0.83 2.69 3.03
N TYR A 67 -1.71 3.62 3.41
CA TYR A 67 -1.71 4.24 4.71
C TYR A 67 -2.94 3.76 5.47
N ILE A 68 -2.73 2.86 6.43
CA ILE A 68 -3.80 2.21 7.20
C ILE A 68 -3.95 2.90 8.54
N SER A 69 -5.12 3.45 8.81
CA SER A 69 -5.43 4.06 10.12
C SER A 69 -5.25 3.03 11.23
N MET A 70 -4.44 3.38 12.23
CA MET A 70 -4.31 2.54 13.41
C MET A 70 -5.58 2.53 14.28
N VAL A 71 -6.44 3.55 14.12
CA VAL A 71 -7.64 3.75 14.93
C VAL A 71 -8.87 3.20 14.23
N GLU A 72 -9.08 3.57 12.97
CA GLU A 72 -10.26 3.22 12.19
C GLU A 72 -10.14 1.87 11.48
N ALA A 73 -8.96 1.24 11.51
CA ALA A 73 -8.71 -0.07 10.92
C ALA A 73 -9.08 -0.17 9.43
N ARG A 74 -8.78 0.87 8.67
CA ARG A 74 -9.06 0.97 7.22
C ARG A 74 -7.97 1.74 6.49
N CYS A 75 -7.88 1.54 5.18
CA CYS A 75 -7.02 2.35 4.32
C CYS A 75 -7.61 3.77 4.22
N ILE A 76 -6.81 4.79 4.51
CA ILE A 76 -7.25 6.20 4.50
C ILE A 76 -6.52 7.05 3.46
N ALA A 77 -5.39 6.56 2.95
CA ALA A 77 -4.67 7.20 1.87
C ALA A 77 -3.84 6.18 1.08
N VAL A 78 -3.52 6.53 -0.16
CA VAL A 78 -2.59 5.79 -1.02
C VAL A 78 -1.56 6.71 -1.64
N GLY A 79 -0.38 6.19 -1.94
CA GLY A 79 0.71 6.94 -2.55
C GLY A 79 1.42 6.13 -3.64
N SER A 80 2.06 6.83 -4.57
CA SER A 80 2.97 6.26 -5.57
C SER A 80 4.45 6.55 -5.27
N ARG A 81 4.71 7.35 -4.22
CA ARG A 81 6.04 7.78 -3.76
C ARG A 81 6.03 7.97 -2.25
N GLU A 82 7.17 7.75 -1.61
CA GLU A 82 7.30 8.01 -0.17
C GLU A 82 7.09 9.50 0.12
N GLY A 83 6.11 9.80 0.98
CA GLY A 83 5.76 11.16 1.38
C GLY A 83 4.70 11.84 0.52
N GLU A 84 4.33 11.26 -0.63
CA GLU A 84 3.18 11.70 -1.42
C GLU A 84 1.99 10.77 -1.13
N TYR A 85 0.90 11.33 -0.60
CA TYR A 85 -0.31 10.58 -0.31
C TYR A 85 -1.56 11.33 -0.77
N LEU A 86 -2.50 10.56 -1.32
CA LEU A 86 -3.84 11.01 -1.67
C LEU A 86 -4.82 10.38 -0.68
N HIS A 87 -5.54 11.23 0.06
CA HIS A 87 -6.59 10.76 0.94
C HIS A 87 -7.73 10.13 0.15
N LEU A 88 -8.17 8.97 0.63
CA LEU A 88 -9.38 8.33 0.15
C LEU A 88 -10.55 9.10 0.74
N ARG A 89 -11.45 9.59 -0.11
CA ARG A 89 -12.67 10.25 0.36
C ARG A 89 -13.55 9.20 1.04
N ASN A 90 -14.03 9.53 2.23
CA ASN A 90 -15.13 8.81 2.87
C ASN A 90 -16.42 9.30 2.22
N ASP A 91 -16.92 8.60 1.21
CA ASP A 91 -18.34 8.67 0.87
C ASP A 91 -19.14 7.73 1.78
#